data_AF-A0A1C6BT44-F1
#
_entry.id   AF-A0A1C6BT44-F1
#
_cell.length_a   1.000
_cell.length_b   1.000
_cell.length_c   1.000
_cell.angle_alpha   90.00
_cell.angle_beta   90.00
_cell.angle_gamma   90.00
#
_symmetry.space_group_name_H-M   'P 1'
#
loop_
_entity.id
_entity.type
_entity.pdbx_description
1 polymer ?
#
loop_
_entity_poly.entity_id
_entity_poly.type
_entity_poly.pdbx_seq_one_letter_code
_entity_poly.pdbx_strand_id
1 'polypeptide(L)'
;MITDEFVVEKPSFVEIKLTGDNIILYDYLLEQRFVLSPIAYEMFLEFDGIKSIRDIAIIIAQEYGEVLENIIHDVTDLVVSLARVNIILVKGTFKYKLIKRYYKMIFYKRGNAM
;
A
#
# COMPACT_ATOMS: atom_id res chain seq x y z
N MET A 1 7.33 10.89 -10.34
CA MET A 1 6.60 11.76 -9.40
C MET A 1 5.32 11.03 -9.03
N ILE A 2 5.03 10.87 -7.73
CA ILE A 2 3.75 10.34 -7.23
C ILE A 2 2.85 11.57 -7.00
N THR A 3 1.66 11.58 -7.61
CA THR A 3 0.59 12.58 -7.44
C THR A 3 -0.50 12.05 -6.52
N ASP A 4 -1.32 12.95 -5.97
CA ASP A 4 -2.45 12.63 -5.09
C ASP A 4 -3.55 11.79 -5.78
N GLU A 5 -3.61 11.82 -7.11
CA GLU A 5 -4.52 10.99 -7.93
C GLU A 5 -4.11 9.49 -8.05
N PHE A 6 -2.95 9.08 -7.53
CA PHE A 6 -2.53 7.67 -7.66
C PHE A 6 -3.32 6.75 -6.74
N VAL A 7 -3.67 5.58 -7.29
CA VAL A 7 -4.30 4.48 -6.55
C VAL A 7 -3.25 3.46 -6.12
N VAL A 8 -3.29 3.03 -4.87
CA VAL A 8 -2.30 2.12 -4.26
C VAL A 8 -2.92 0.78 -3.86
N GLU A 9 -2.20 -0.30 -4.14
CA GLU A 9 -2.66 -1.68 -3.91
C GLU A 9 -1.67 -2.42 -2.99
N LYS A 10 -2.20 -3.07 -1.94
CA LYS A 10 -1.43 -3.98 -1.07
C LYS A 10 -1.17 -5.32 -1.74
N PRO A 11 -0.03 -5.96 -1.47
CA PRO A 11 0.24 -7.35 -1.81
C PRO A 11 -0.50 -8.27 -0.84
N SER A 12 -0.86 -9.45 -1.34
CA SER A 12 -1.64 -10.44 -0.58
C SER A 12 -0.86 -11.20 0.50
N PHE A 13 0.45 -10.97 0.64
CA PHE A 13 1.35 -11.76 1.49
C PHE A 13 1.99 -10.95 2.64
N VAL A 14 1.36 -9.85 3.02
CA VAL A 14 1.78 -9.03 4.15
C VAL A 14 0.91 -9.36 5.37
N GLU A 15 1.55 -9.60 6.51
CA GLU A 15 0.88 -9.74 7.80
C GLU A 15 1.19 -8.55 8.69
N ILE A 16 0.20 -8.16 9.49
CA ILE A 16 0.33 -7.10 10.49
C ILE A 16 0.34 -7.75 11.87
N LYS A 17 1.37 -7.46 12.66
CA LYS A 17 1.51 -7.90 14.06
C LYS A 17 1.53 -6.72 14.99
N LEU A 18 0.63 -6.73 15.97
CA LEU A 18 0.61 -5.79 17.08
C LEU A 18 1.49 -6.36 18.20
N THR A 19 2.58 -5.66 18.54
CA THR A 19 3.57 -6.13 19.51
C THR A 19 3.89 -5.03 20.51
N GLY A 20 3.25 -5.08 21.69
CA GLY A 20 3.28 -3.97 22.65
C GLY A 20 2.71 -2.70 22.00
N ASP A 21 3.48 -1.62 22.03
CA ASP A 21 3.12 -0.34 21.40
C ASP A 21 3.49 -0.24 19.91
N ASN A 22 4.09 -1.30 19.34
CA ASN A 22 4.57 -1.29 17.95
C ASN A 22 3.59 -2.01 17.02
N ILE A 23 3.36 -1.41 15.86
CA ILE A 23 2.62 -2.02 14.75
C ILE A 23 3.64 -2.48 13.71
N ILE A 24 3.82 -3.78 13.57
CA ILE A 24 4.84 -4.37 12.70
C ILE A 24 4.18 -4.93 11.44
N LEU A 25 4.62 -4.44 10.29
CA LEU A 25 4.30 -5.00 8.98
C LEU A 25 5.39 -6.00 8.59
N TYR A 26 5.00 -7.26 8.39
CA TYR A 26 5.87 -8.35 7.97
C TYR A 26 5.57 -8.75 6.52
N ASP A 27 6.54 -8.63 5.63
CA ASP A 27 6.47 -9.16 4.27
C ASP A 27 7.07 -10.57 4.24
N TYR A 28 6.24 -11.59 4.05
CA TYR A 28 6.67 -12.98 4.02
C TYR A 28 7.52 -13.36 2.81
N LEU A 29 7.36 -12.67 1.69
CA LEU A 29 8.09 -12.97 0.47
C LEU A 29 9.51 -12.40 0.51
N LEU A 30 9.65 -11.23 1.13
CA LEU A 30 10.94 -10.53 1.23
C LEU A 30 11.63 -10.74 2.57
N GLU A 31 10.95 -11.37 3.54
CA GLU A 31 11.41 -11.57 4.93
C GLU A 31 11.80 -10.24 5.62
N GLN A 32 11.08 -9.16 5.29
CA GLN A 32 11.34 -7.81 5.81
C GLN A 32 10.30 -7.37 6.83
N ARG A 33 10.74 -6.48 7.73
CA ARG A 33 9.92 -5.94 8.83
C ARG A 33 9.95 -4.43 8.83
N PHE A 34 8.80 -3.83 9.02
CA PHE A 34 8.65 -2.39 9.12
C PHE A 34 7.81 -2.05 10.34
N VAL A 35 8.26 -1.07 11.11
CA VAL A 35 7.48 -0.52 12.21
C VAL A 35 6.69 0.66 11.67
N LEU A 36 5.38 0.62 11.83
CA LEU A 36 4.47 1.70 11.50
C LEU A 36 4.09 2.45 12.76
N SER A 37 4.01 3.78 12.65
CA SER A 37 3.31 4.58 13.65
C SER A 37 1.80 4.29 13.59
N PRO A 38 1.02 4.60 14.65
CA PRO A 38 -0.42 4.39 14.65
C PRO A 38 -1.12 5.04 13.44
N ILE A 39 -0.79 6.29 13.12
CA ILE A 39 -1.41 6.97 11.99
C ILE A 39 -0.99 6.36 10.63
N ALA A 40 0.27 5.94 10.48
CA ALA A 40 0.73 5.28 9.26
C ALA A 40 0.07 3.90 9.08
N TYR A 41 -0.27 3.23 10.18
CA TYR A 41 -1.05 2.01 10.15
C TYR A 41 -2.48 2.24 9.65
N GLU A 42 -3.18 3.26 10.15
CA GLU A 42 -4.53 3.60 9.66
C GLU A 42 -4.51 3.97 8.17
N MET A 43 -3.55 4.82 7.76
CA MET A 43 -3.33 5.11 6.33
C MET A 43 -3.09 3.83 5.52
N PHE A 44 -2.26 2.92 6.04
CA PHE A 44 -1.99 1.65 5.39
C PHE A 44 -3.27 0.81 5.28
N LEU A 45 -4.13 0.75 6.30
CA LEU A 45 -5.38 0.00 6.25
C LEU A 45 -6.27 0.40 5.07
N GLU A 46 -6.25 1.66 4.67
CA GLU A 46 -7.04 2.17 3.54
C GLU A 46 -6.52 1.81 2.15
N PHE A 47 -5.31 1.25 2.02
CA PHE A 47 -4.78 0.84 0.70
C PHE A 47 -5.52 -0.42 0.19
N ASP A 48 -6.48 -0.24 -0.70
CA ASP A 48 -7.37 -1.29 -1.21
C ASP A 48 -7.29 -1.50 -2.73
N GLY A 49 -6.47 -0.71 -3.42
CA GLY A 49 -6.38 -0.70 -4.87
C GLY A 49 -7.55 0.00 -5.55
N ILE A 50 -8.38 0.75 -4.85
CA ILE A 50 -9.50 1.52 -5.40
C ILE A 50 -9.31 3.00 -5.09
N LYS A 51 -9.05 3.34 -3.83
CA LYS A 51 -8.91 4.73 -3.37
C LYS A 51 -7.62 5.37 -3.86
N SER A 52 -7.71 6.64 -4.26
CA SER A 52 -6.54 7.47 -4.52
C SER A 52 -5.86 7.91 -3.22
N ILE A 53 -4.62 8.40 -3.31
CA ILE A 53 -3.92 9.03 -2.17
C ILE A 53 -4.77 10.16 -1.57
N ARG A 54 -5.43 10.95 -2.42
CA ARG A 54 -6.33 12.03 -1.98
C ARG A 54 -7.53 11.50 -1.21
N ASP A 55 -8.18 10.45 -1.70
CA ASP A 55 -9.33 9.84 -1.02
C ASP A 55 -8.96 9.33 0.37
N ILE A 56 -7.80 8.65 0.47
CA ILE A 56 -7.26 8.16 1.75
C ILE A 56 -6.96 9.34 2.68
N ALA A 57 -6.34 10.40 2.17
CA ALA A 57 -6.01 11.57 2.96
C ALA A 57 -7.27 12.29 3.49
N ILE A 58 -8.37 12.34 2.72
CA ILE A 58 -9.64 12.89 3.18
C ILE A 58 -10.18 12.10 4.37
N ILE A 59 -10.17 10.77 4.31
CA ILE A 59 -10.65 9.90 5.38
C ILE A 59 -9.86 10.17 6.67
N ILE A 60 -8.53 10.12 6.58
CA ILE A 60 -7.64 10.30 7.74
C ILE A 60 -7.73 11.72 8.30
N ALA A 61 -7.76 12.75 7.46
CA ALA A 61 -7.91 14.14 7.90
C ALA A 61 -9.23 14.36 8.67
N GLN A 62 -10.33 13.74 8.21
CA GLN A 62 -11.63 13.83 8.87
C GLN A 62 -11.66 13.10 10.21
N GLU A 63 -11.07 11.90 10.28
CA GLU A 63 -11.06 11.09 11.49
C GLU A 63 -10.20 11.70 12.60
N TYR A 64 -9.07 12.29 12.23
CA TYR A 64 -8.09 12.85 13.17
C TYR A 64 -8.19 14.36 13.36
N GLY A 65 -9.04 15.06 12.60
CA GLY A 65 -9.19 16.52 12.66
C GLY A 65 -7.97 17.30 12.17
N GLU A 66 -7.22 16.73 11.23
CA GLU A 66 -5.96 17.26 10.70
C GLU A 66 -6.16 18.04 9.40
N VAL A 67 -5.15 18.84 9.04
CA VAL A 67 -5.16 19.62 7.78
C VAL A 67 -4.93 18.69 6.59
N LEU A 68 -5.86 18.70 5.62
CA LEU A 68 -5.86 17.78 4.47
C LEU A 68 -4.54 17.81 3.69
N GLU A 69 -3.98 18.99 3.40
CA GLU A 69 -2.72 19.10 2.66
C GLU A 69 -1.56 18.39 3.36
N ASN A 70 -1.48 18.47 4.69
CA ASN A 70 -0.45 17.78 5.47
C ASN A 70 -0.62 16.26 5.35
N ILE A 71 -1.85 15.77 5.48
CA ILE A 71 -2.14 14.34 5.37
C ILE A 71 -1.87 13.82 3.95
N ILE A 72 -2.13 14.61 2.90
CA ILE A 72 -1.75 14.23 1.52
C ILE A 72 -0.23 14.04 1.42
N HIS A 73 0.55 14.93 2.02
CA HIS A 73 2.01 14.78 2.07
C HIS A 73 2.42 13.52 2.84
N ASP A 74 1.86 13.28 4.02
CA ASP A 74 2.18 12.12 4.85
C ASP A 74 1.82 10.79 4.16
N VAL A 75 0.64 10.70 3.56
CA VAL A 75 0.22 9.51 2.78
C VAL A 75 1.16 9.32 1.58
N THR A 76 1.54 10.39 0.89
CA THR A 76 2.49 10.32 -0.23
C THR A 76 3.85 9.79 0.22
N ASP A 77 4.38 10.29 1.33
CA ASP A 77 5.68 9.88 1.88
C ASP A 77 5.67 8.43 2.35
N LEU A 78 4.57 7.99 2.98
CA LEU A 78 4.36 6.58 3.32
C LEU A 78 4.33 5.71 2.07
N VAL A 79 3.58 6.11 1.04
CA VAL A 79 3.50 5.39 -0.24
C VAL A 79 4.86 5.30 -0.91
N VAL A 80 5.63 6.40 -0.96
CA VAL A 80 6.99 6.41 -1.52
C VAL A 80 7.89 5.43 -0.74
N SER A 81 7.83 5.46 0.58
CA SER A 81 8.65 4.62 1.46
C SER A 81 8.35 3.14 1.25
N LEU A 82 7.07 2.76 1.28
CA LEU A 82 6.63 1.37 1.09
C LEU A 82 6.84 0.88 -0.35
N ALA A 83 6.68 1.75 -1.36
CA ALA A 83 6.92 1.39 -2.76
C ALA A 83 8.40 1.12 -3.04
N ARG A 84 9.32 1.87 -2.42
CA ARG A 84 10.78 1.68 -2.54
C ARG A 84 11.23 0.31 -2.05
N VAL A 85 10.63 -0.18 -0.96
CA VAL A 85 10.91 -1.51 -0.40
C VAL A 85 10.01 -2.61 -0.96
N ASN A 86 9.25 -2.29 -2.02
CA ASN A 86 8.38 -3.20 -2.75
C ASN A 86 7.18 -3.78 -1.97
N ILE A 87 6.80 -3.17 -0.84
CA ILE A 87 5.64 -3.60 -0.05
C ILE A 87 4.33 -3.20 -0.69
N ILE A 88 4.26 -2.10 -1.44
CA ILE A 88 3.01 -1.74 -2.13
C ILE A 88 3.24 -1.57 -3.62
N LEU A 89 2.16 -1.61 -4.38
CA LEU A 89 2.16 -1.32 -5.80
C LEU A 89 1.28 -0.11 -6.11
N VAL A 90 1.85 0.85 -6.84
CA VAL A 90 1.12 2.02 -7.31
C VAL A 90 0.55 1.71 -8.70
N LYS A 91 -0.76 1.81 -8.87
CA LYS A 91 -1.43 1.55 -10.15
C LYS A 91 -0.92 2.47 -11.24
N GLY A 92 -0.94 1.97 -12.48
CA GLY A 92 -0.45 2.71 -13.64
C GLY A 92 1.08 2.71 -13.83
N THR A 93 1.86 2.39 -12.79
CA THR A 93 3.32 2.26 -12.90
C THR A 93 3.73 1.05 -13.74
N PHE A 94 4.94 1.10 -14.34
CA PHE A 94 5.49 -0.02 -15.10
C PHE A 94 5.59 -1.29 -14.27
N LYS A 95 6.04 -1.16 -13.01
CA LYS A 95 6.15 -2.26 -12.06
C LYS A 95 4.80 -2.93 -11.80
N TYR A 96 3.74 -2.14 -11.57
CA TYR A 96 2.38 -2.67 -11.42
C TYR A 96 1.94 -3.49 -12.63
N LYS A 97 2.11 -2.92 -13.83
CA LYS A 97 1.75 -3.58 -15.10
C LYS A 97 2.52 -4.89 -15.30
N LEU A 98 3.81 -4.90 -14.97
CA LEU A 98 4.67 -6.09 -15.08
C LEU A 98 4.20 -7.22 -14.14
N ILE A 99 3.97 -6.90 -12.86
CA ILE A 99 3.55 -7.88 -11.84
C ILE A 99 2.16 -8.44 -12.17
N LYS A 100 1.18 -7.58 -12.50
CA LYS A 100 -0.16 -8.04 -12.90
C LYS A 100 -0.12 -8.91 -14.15
N ARG A 101 0.72 -8.58 -15.13
CA ARG A 101 0.90 -9.39 -16.36
C ARG A 101 1.52 -10.75 -16.04
N TYR A 102 2.52 -10.81 -15.16
CA TYR A 102 3.13 -12.06 -14.70
C TYR A 102 2.11 -12.98 -14.02
N TYR A 103 1.35 -12.46 -13.06
CA TYR A 103 0.29 -13.23 -12.41
C TYR A 103 -0.76 -13.72 -13.41
N LYS A 104 -1.21 -12.86 -14.33
CA LYS A 104 -2.16 -13.27 -15.38
C LYS A 104 -1.61 -14.43 -16.22
N MET A 105 -0.33 -14.42 -16.59
CA MET A 105 0.28 -15.52 -17.35
C MET A 105 0.35 -16.83 -16.55
N ILE A 106 0.72 -16.78 -15.26
CA ILE A 106 0.80 -17.98 -14.42
C ILE A 106 -0.58 -18.59 -14.18
N PHE A 107 -1.56 -17.76 -13.82
CA PHE A 107 -2.92 -18.24 -13.58
C PHE A 107 -3.62 -18.67 -14.86
N TYR A 108 -3.35 -18.03 -16.01
CA TYR A 108 -3.82 -18.52 -17.31
C TYR A 108 -3.23 -19.89 -17.65
N LYS A 109 -1.95 -20.15 -17.35
CA LYS A 109 -1.34 -21.48 -17.51
C LYS A 109 -1.95 -22.53 -16.57
N ARG A 110 -2.37 -22.15 -15.35
CA ARG A 110 -3.04 -23.07 -14.41
C ARG A 110 -4.53 -23.30 -14.74
N GLY A 111 -5.22 -22.32 -15.32
CA GLY A 111 -6.62 -22.44 -15.73
C GLY A 111 -6.85 -23.23 -17.02
N ASN A 112 -5.84 -23.38 -17.87
CA ASN A 112 -5.87 -24.24 -19.07
C ASN A 112 -5.26 -25.64 -18.84
N ALA A 113 -4.98 -26.00 -17.58
CA ALA A 113 -4.52 -27.34 -17.20
C ALA A 113 -5.65 -28.24 -16.64
N MET A 114 -6.91 -27.85 -16.87
CA MET A 114 -8.10 -28.66 -16.65
C MET A 114 -8.74 -29.02 -17.99
#